data_AF-A0A644W300-F1
#
_entry.id   AF-A0A644W300-F1
#
_cell.length_a   1.000
_cell.length_b   1.000
_cell.length_c   1.000
_cell.angle_alpha   90.00
_cell.angle_beta   90.00
_cell.angle_gamma   90.00
#
_symmetry.space_group_name_H-M   'P 1'
#
loop_
_entity.id
_entity.type
_entity.pdbx_description
1 polymer ?
#
loop_
_entity_poly.entity_id
_entity_poly.type
_entity_poly.pdbx_seq_one_letter_code
_entity_poly.pdbx_strand_id
1 'polypeptide(L)'
;MKTAEFAERFRFLSSPTIRVNGQDICGFVKENSCGCCSEISGTDVDCRIFEYNGESYEVPPKEMLAEAILKTIFGTTGDCSCGDYKLPDNLKTFYKGKASKSACSCGSNCC
;
A
#
# COMPACT_ATOMS: atom_id res chain seq x y z
N MET A 1 -7.00 6.31 2.11
CA MET A 1 -7.44 5.63 0.86
C MET A 1 -8.95 5.74 0.68
N LYS A 2 -9.44 6.07 -0.54
CA LYS A 2 -10.87 6.34 -0.81
C LYS A 2 -11.72 5.06 -0.90
N THR A 3 -11.57 4.23 -1.94
CA THR A 3 -12.36 3.00 -2.14
C THR A 3 -11.53 1.88 -2.79
N ALA A 4 -12.04 0.64 -2.74
CA ALA A 4 -11.45 -0.51 -3.45
C ALA A 4 -11.38 -0.29 -4.97
N GLU A 5 -12.38 0.35 -5.57
CA GLU A 5 -12.40 0.64 -7.01
C GLU A 5 -11.25 1.57 -7.41
N PHE A 6 -10.85 2.51 -6.53
CA PHE A 6 -9.67 3.34 -6.76
C PHE A 6 -8.39 2.50 -6.76
N ALA A 7 -8.25 1.55 -5.83
CA ALA A 7 -7.08 0.66 -5.80
C ALA A 7 -7.01 -0.21 -7.06
N GLU A 8 -8.14 -0.69 -7.57
CA GLU A 8 -8.19 -1.45 -8.83
C GLU A 8 -7.87 -0.59 -10.05
N ARG A 9 -8.51 0.58 -10.15
CA ARG A 9 -8.28 1.53 -11.24
C ARG A 9 -6.81 1.92 -11.36
N PHE A 10 -6.16 2.16 -10.23
CA PHE A 10 -4.75 2.52 -10.19
C PHE A 10 -3.83 1.31 -10.02
N ARG A 11 -4.34 0.09 -9.95
CA ARG A 11 -3.57 -1.15 -9.79
C ARG A 11 -2.59 -1.09 -8.62
N PHE A 12 -3.04 -0.66 -7.44
CA PHE A 12 -2.18 -0.63 -6.26
C PHE A 12 -1.85 -2.05 -5.79
N LEU A 13 -0.59 -2.25 -5.43
CA LEU A 13 -0.09 -3.55 -4.98
C LEU A 13 -0.06 -3.65 -3.45
N SER A 14 0.22 -2.53 -2.77
CA SER A 14 0.22 -2.45 -1.30
C SER A 14 0.23 -0.98 -0.85
N SER A 15 0.09 -0.74 0.46
CA SER A 15 0.20 0.59 1.05
C SER A 15 1.47 0.70 1.88
N PRO A 16 2.35 1.72 1.68
CA PRO A 16 2.25 2.76 0.66
C PRO A 16 2.65 2.28 -0.74
N THR A 17 2.16 2.96 -1.78
CA THR A 17 2.65 2.86 -3.17
C THR A 17 3.08 4.25 -3.63
N ILE A 18 4.32 4.39 -4.11
CA ILE A 18 4.85 5.65 -4.65
C ILE A 18 5.21 5.43 -6.11
N ARG A 19 4.71 6.28 -7.00
CA ARG A 19 4.98 6.17 -8.43
C ARG A 19 5.67 7.40 -9.00
N VAL A 20 6.64 7.16 -9.85
CA VAL A 20 7.30 8.18 -10.68
C VAL A 20 7.11 7.74 -12.13
N ASN A 21 6.54 8.62 -12.96
CA ASN A 21 6.21 8.32 -14.35
C ASN A 21 5.37 7.04 -14.54
N GLY A 22 4.49 6.74 -13.59
CA GLY A 22 3.62 5.56 -13.63
C GLY A 22 4.27 4.26 -13.13
N GLN A 23 5.57 4.26 -12.85
CA GLN A 23 6.30 3.11 -12.31
C GLN A 23 6.34 3.16 -10.78
N ASP A 24 6.05 2.02 -10.13
CA ASP A 24 6.27 1.87 -8.68
C ASP A 24 7.77 1.85 -8.37
N ILE A 25 8.22 2.82 -7.57
CA ILE A 25 9.64 3.00 -7.24
C ILE A 25 10.06 2.24 -5.98
N CYS A 26 9.13 1.59 -5.31
CA CYS A 26 9.39 0.91 -4.04
C CYS A 26 9.79 -0.57 -4.22
N GLY A 27 10.00 -1.02 -5.46
CA GLY A 27 10.51 -2.35 -5.79
C GLY A 27 9.51 -3.49 -5.55
N PHE A 28 10.01 -4.64 -5.07
CA PHE A 28 9.16 -5.77 -4.70
C PHE A 28 8.30 -5.44 -3.48
N VAL A 29 7.13 -6.08 -3.40
CA VAL A 29 6.24 -5.93 -2.25
C VAL A 29 6.65 -6.91 -1.17
N LYS A 30 6.96 -6.37 0.01
CA LYS A 30 7.10 -7.10 1.27
C LYS A 30 6.19 -6.42 2.28
N GLU A 31 5.58 -7.19 3.17
CA GLU A 31 4.54 -6.69 4.06
C GLU A 31 4.73 -7.22 5.48
N ASN A 32 4.29 -6.43 6.45
CA ASN A 32 4.20 -6.82 7.86
C ASN A 32 2.91 -6.28 8.49
N SER A 33 2.52 -6.83 9.64
CA SER A 33 1.34 -6.37 10.38
C SER A 33 1.49 -4.90 10.76
N CYS A 34 0.46 -4.10 10.44
CA CYS A 34 0.47 -2.65 10.62
C CYS A 34 -0.63 -2.20 11.58
N GLY A 35 -0.26 -1.92 12.82
CA GLY A 35 -1.21 -1.49 13.87
C GLY A 35 -2.07 -0.30 13.47
N CYS A 36 -1.49 0.73 12.83
CA CYS A 36 -2.23 1.92 12.41
C CYS A 36 -3.31 1.61 11.37
N CYS A 37 -3.00 0.79 10.36
CA CYS A 37 -3.98 0.43 9.33
C CYS A 37 -5.00 -0.58 9.84
N SER A 38 -4.57 -1.45 10.77
CA SER A 38 -5.47 -2.36 11.47
C SER A 38 -6.49 -1.61 12.32
N GLU A 39 -6.07 -0.55 13.02
CA GLU A 39 -6.98 0.31 13.77
C GLU A 39 -7.95 1.05 12.83
N ILE A 40 -7.46 1.63 11.73
CA ILE A 40 -8.28 2.36 10.76
C ILE A 40 -9.37 1.46 10.15
N SER A 41 -9.00 0.23 9.78
CA SER A 41 -9.92 -0.72 9.15
C SER A 41 -10.76 -1.50 10.16
N GLY A 42 -10.30 -1.70 11.40
CA GLY A 42 -10.93 -2.62 12.35
C GLY A 42 -10.68 -4.10 12.03
N THR A 43 -9.68 -4.40 11.21
CA THR A 43 -9.26 -5.77 10.83
C THR A 43 -7.74 -5.84 10.83
N ASP A 44 -7.15 -7.01 11.06
CA ASP A 44 -5.69 -7.15 10.95
C ASP A 44 -5.25 -6.99 9.48
N VAL A 45 -4.37 -6.01 9.23
CA VAL A 45 -3.95 -5.61 7.89
C VAL A 45 -2.43 -5.50 7.85
N ASP A 46 -1.85 -6.18 6.85
CA ASP A 46 -0.44 -6.03 6.53
C ASP A 46 -0.21 -4.84 5.60
N CYS A 47 0.81 -4.02 5.91
CA CYS A 47 1.25 -2.91 5.07
C CYS A 47 2.67 -3.14 4.57
N ARG A 48 2.99 -2.43 3.48
CA ARG A 48 4.28 -2.52 2.83
C ARG A 48 5.40 -2.06 3.75
N ILE A 49 6.44 -2.88 3.82
CA ILE A 49 7.75 -2.52 4.34
C ILE A 49 8.73 -2.30 3.18
N PHE A 50 9.76 -1.53 3.48
CA PHE A 50 10.78 -1.13 2.53
C PHE A 50 12.10 -1.73 2.94
N GLU A 51 12.75 -2.44 2.02
CA GLU A 51 14.10 -2.92 2.23
C GLU A 51 15.10 -2.00 1.57
N TYR A 52 16.08 -1.55 2.35
CA TYR A 52 17.13 -0.67 1.88
C TYR A 52 18.41 -0.95 2.65
N ASN A 53 19.52 -1.15 1.93
CA ASN A 53 20.84 -1.47 2.52
C ASN A 53 20.86 -2.65 3.51
N GLY A 54 20.02 -3.66 3.27
CA GLY A 54 19.93 -4.86 4.12
C GLY A 54 19.07 -4.71 5.37
N GLU A 55 18.46 -3.54 5.59
CA GLU A 55 17.53 -3.27 6.68
C GLU A 55 16.09 -3.13 6.18
N SER A 56 15.13 -3.37 7.06
CA SER A 56 13.69 -3.22 6.79
C SER A 56 13.12 -2.02 7.52
N TYR A 57 12.28 -1.24 6.84
CA TYR A 57 11.67 -0.02 7.36
C TYR A 57 10.16 0.00 7.10
N GLU A 58 9.38 0.44 8.07
CA GLU A 58 7.94 0.68 7.91
C GLU A 58 7.65 2.01 7.19
N VAL A 59 8.59 2.96 7.29
CA VAL A 59 8.56 4.24 6.59
C VAL A 59 9.80 4.30 5.69
N PRO A 60 9.65 4.56 4.38
CA PRO A 60 10.79 4.52 3.47
C PRO A 60 11.80 5.63 3.83
N PRO A 61 13.09 5.31 3.96
CA PRO A 61 14.14 6.31 4.17
C PRO A 61 14.15 7.35 3.04
N LYS A 62 14.54 8.58 3.35
CA LYS A 62 14.56 9.68 2.36
C LYS A 62 15.57 9.39 1.25
N GLU A 63 16.68 8.77 1.61
CA GLU A 63 17.78 8.38 0.73
C GLU A 63 17.30 7.33 -0.27
N MET A 64 16.56 6.32 0.19
CA MET A 64 15.93 5.31 -0.67
C MET A 64 15.01 5.96 -1.70
N LEU A 65 14.16 6.90 -1.27
CA LEU A 65 13.25 7.60 -2.18
C LEU A 65 14.01 8.45 -3.20
N ALA A 66 14.99 9.23 -2.76
CA ALA A 66 15.80 10.06 -3.65
C ALA A 66 16.52 9.22 -4.70
N GLU A 67 17.15 8.12 -4.28
CA GLU A 67 17.83 7.20 -5.18
C GLU A 67 16.86 6.56 -6.18
N ALA A 68 15.71 6.06 -5.71
CA ALA A 68 14.72 5.41 -6.57
C ALA A 68 14.11 6.38 -7.59
N ILE A 69 13.87 7.64 -7.20
CA ILE A 69 13.43 8.71 -8.11
C ILE A 69 14.50 8.96 -9.19
N LEU A 70 15.76 9.16 -8.81
CA LEU A 70 16.86 9.42 -9.76
C LEU A 70 17.05 8.23 -10.71
N LYS A 71 17.01 7.00 -10.20
CA LYS A 71 17.08 5.78 -11.02
C LYS A 71 15.91 5.67 -11.99
N THR A 72 14.71 6.11 -11.61
CA THR A 72 13.53 6.07 -12.49
C THR A 72 13.60 7.14 -13.59
N ILE A 73 14.18 8.31 -13.30
CA ILE A 73 14.30 9.42 -14.28
C ILE A 73 15.46 9.16 -15.27
N PHE A 74 16.60 8.70 -14.77
CA PHE A 74 17.83 8.60 -15.56
C PHE A 74 18.21 7.17 -15.95
N GLY A 75 17.62 6.15 -15.31
CA GLY A 75 17.88 4.75 -15.63
C GLY A 75 17.03 4.26 -16.80
N THR A 76 17.46 3.16 -17.42
CA THR A 76 16.65 2.43 -18.39
C THR A 76 15.53 1.72 -17.64
N THR A 77 14.32 2.24 -17.71
CA THR A 77 13.17 1.62 -17.06
C THR A 77 12.83 0.32 -17.79
N GLY A 78 12.88 -0.80 -17.06
CA GLY A 78 12.41 -2.08 -17.57
C GLY A 78 10.92 -2.02 -17.83
N ASP A 79 10.50 -2.65 -18.93
CA ASP A 79 9.10 -2.65 -19.36
C ASP A 79 8.18 -3.09 -18.22
N CYS A 80 7.10 -2.34 -18.03
CA CYS A 80 6.11 -2.63 -17.01
C CYS A 80 5.44 -3.96 -17.40
N SER A 81 5.64 -5.02 -16.61
CA SER A 81 4.99 -6.29 -16.85
C SER A 81 3.48 -6.13 -16.61
N CYS A 82 2.75 -5.96 -17.71
CA CYS A 82 1.30 -5.89 -17.75
C CYS A 82 0.71 -7.28 -17.52
N GLY A 83 0.89 -7.84 -16.33
CA GLY A 83 0.13 -9.02 -15.90
C GLY A 83 -1.34 -8.66 -15.63
N ASP A 84 -2.19 -9.66 -15.59
CA ASP A 84 -3.58 -9.50 -15.15
C ASP A 84 -3.61 -9.04 -13.69
N TYR A 85 -4.01 -7.79 -13.48
CA TYR A 85 -4.13 -7.23 -12.14
C TYR A 85 -5.32 -7.84 -11.39
N LYS A 86 -5.08 -8.24 -10.14
CA LYS A 86 -6.12 -8.59 -9.17
C LYS A 86 -5.86 -7.80 -7.89
N LEU A 87 -6.93 -7.33 -7.24
CA LEU A 87 -6.81 -6.63 -5.96
C LEU A 87 -6.11 -7.55 -4.94
N PRO A 88 -4.97 -7.14 -4.36
CA PRO A 88 -4.25 -7.93 -3.38
C PRO A 88 -5.01 -8.11 -2.07
N ASP A 89 -4.70 -9.17 -1.33
CA ASP A 89 -5.49 -9.58 -0.17
C ASP A 89 -5.40 -8.59 0.99
N ASN A 90 -4.26 -7.95 1.21
CA ASN A 90 -4.15 -6.89 2.22
C ASN A 90 -5.11 -5.72 1.95
N LEU A 91 -5.23 -5.28 0.69
CA LEU A 91 -6.15 -4.22 0.29
C LEU A 91 -7.61 -4.70 0.39
N LYS A 92 -7.91 -5.95 0.00
CA LYS A 92 -9.24 -6.53 0.21
C LYS A 92 -9.62 -6.52 1.68
N THR A 93 -8.74 -6.97 2.56
CA THR A 93 -8.97 -7.01 4.01
C THR A 93 -9.18 -5.61 4.55
N PHE A 94 -8.30 -4.66 4.21
CA PHE A 94 -8.42 -3.26 4.62
C PHE A 94 -9.77 -2.64 4.21
N TYR A 95 -10.17 -2.78 2.94
CA TYR A 95 -11.41 -2.16 2.47
C TYR A 95 -12.66 -2.85 3.03
N LYS A 96 -12.65 -4.18 3.19
CA LYS A 96 -13.74 -4.91 3.86
C LYS A 96 -13.88 -4.47 5.31
N GLY A 97 -12.78 -4.46 6.06
CA GLY A 97 -12.77 -4.00 7.45
C GLY A 97 -13.31 -2.58 7.55
N LYS A 98 -12.74 -1.65 6.76
CA LYS A 98 -13.17 -0.25 6.76
C LYS A 98 -14.67 -0.09 6.47
N ALA A 99 -15.22 -0.86 5.52
CA ALA A 99 -16.65 -0.86 5.22
C ALA A 99 -17.47 -1.35 6.41
N SER A 100 -17.09 -2.48 7.03
CA SER A 100 -17.76 -3.04 8.22
C SER A 100 -17.70 -2.09 9.42
N LYS A 101 -16.55 -1.48 9.69
CA LYS A 101 -16.38 -0.50 10.78
C LYS A 101 -17.25 0.74 10.57
N SER A 102 -17.36 1.22 9.33
CA SER A 102 -18.22 2.36 9.00
C SER A 102 -19.72 2.04 9.11
N ALA A 103 -20.12 0.81 8.81
CA ALA A 103 -21.49 0.33 8.99
C ALA A 103 -21.86 0.09 10.46
N CYS A 104 -20.87 -0.23 11.31
CA CYS A 104 -21.01 -0.39 12.76
C CYS A 104 -20.91 0.94 13.54
N SER A 105 -21.12 2.09 12.90
CA SER A 105 -21.35 3.34 13.63
C SER A 105 -22.73 3.28 14.29
N CYS A 106 -22.83 2.56 15.41
CA CYS A 106 -23.97 2.59 16.32
C CYS A 106 -24.22 4.04 16.74
N GLY A 107 -25.17 4.70 16.08
CA GLY A 107 -25.98 5.67 16.77
C GLY A 107 -26.78 4.95 17.86
N SER A 108 -27.01 5.64 18.98
CA SER A 108 -27.80 5.24 20.16
C SER A 108 -27.04 4.54 21.30
N ASN A 109 -26.96 5.25 22.44
CA ASN A 109 -26.81 4.77 23.83
C ASN A 109 -26.06 3.45 24.05
N CYS A 110 -24.80 3.58 24.48
CA CYS A 110 -24.20 2.59 25.38
C CYS A 110 -24.65 2.92 26.81
N CYS A 111 -25.35 1.97 27.44
CA CYS A 111 -25.74 2.00 28.85
C CYS A 111 -24.53 1.98 29.79
#